data_AF-A0A3D5PTP2-F1
#
_entry.id   AF-A0A3D5PTP2-F1
#
_cell.length_a   1.000
_cell.length_b   1.000
_cell.length_c   1.000
_cell.angle_alpha   90.00
_cell.angle_beta   90.00
_cell.angle_gamma   90.00
#
_symmetry.space_group_name_H-M   'P 1'
#
loop_
_entity.id
_entity.type
_entity.pdbx_description
1 polymer ?
#
loop_
_entity_poly.entity_id
_entity_poly.type
_entity_poly.pdbx_seq_one_letter_code
_entity_poly.pdbx_strand_id
1 'polypeptide(L)'
;MGSYNSNYGNGDSSFFALRQADGKVLGRVRPGVKLSTPQPGMKDYRFFVDPLSPLPRGFEDSEKHGFTGFMSRIGCGYNAFANEADALHYLKTVFGDAFVTFTPAIRNNKFFVLDDMQLEGTTSFMDVDSHFYPIPAFGTVDQPPFSGDINKFCSHILTGKPLPGLSKKYWNNDVQPRVIVAATKNFEGKLGPWVVFAPLYDDAFDSTVIGEGGAYFHVKNNGPLGYGVVDFKNSELFSHILRCTHSPLWYVPEEFIPDLRLKLKPVPSDGDLLADSGVLVNPFADGEPITLGSE
;
A
#
# COMPACT_ATOMS: atom_id res chain seq x y z
N MET A 1 11.06 40.70 -4.39
CA MET A 1 10.64 41.62 -3.31
C MET A 1 9.18 41.94 -3.59
N GLY A 2 8.15 41.44 -2.92
CA GLY A 2 7.99 41.08 -1.52
C GLY A 2 6.71 41.79 -1.09
N SER A 3 5.63 41.04 -0.90
CA SER A 3 4.49 41.30 0.00
C SER A 3 3.26 40.53 -0.50
N TYR A 4 2.98 39.37 0.11
CA TYR A 4 1.60 38.94 0.28
C TYR A 4 1.37 38.83 1.78
N ASN A 5 0.57 39.79 2.24
CA ASN A 5 0.21 39.98 3.62
C ASN A 5 -0.69 38.83 4.07
N SER A 6 -0.30 38.24 5.19
CA SER A 6 -1.04 37.27 5.98
C SER A 6 -2.41 37.81 6.38
N ASN A 7 -3.49 37.16 5.94
CA ASN A 7 -4.79 37.24 6.63
C ASN A 7 -4.89 36.07 7.61
N TYR A 8 -4.34 36.29 8.81
CA TYR A 8 -4.77 35.58 10.01
C TYR A 8 -6.19 36.04 10.35
N GLY A 9 -7.17 35.29 9.89
CA GLY A 9 -8.53 35.32 10.42
C GLY A 9 -8.63 34.35 11.58
N ASN A 10 -8.40 34.83 12.79
CA ASN A 10 -8.70 34.13 14.03
C ASN A 10 -10.23 34.04 14.17
N GLY A 11 -10.77 32.83 14.09
CA GLY A 11 -12.18 32.52 14.35
C GLY A 11 -12.27 31.13 14.95
N ASP A 12 -12.63 31.06 16.23
CA ASP A 12 -12.78 29.86 17.04
C ASP A 12 -13.46 28.71 16.31
N SER A 13 -12.70 27.65 16.02
CA SER A 13 -13.21 26.33 15.63
C SER A 13 -12.32 25.22 16.22
N SER A 14 -12.02 25.33 17.51
CA SER A 14 -11.37 24.30 18.32
C SER A 14 -12.32 23.19 18.78
N PHE A 15 -13.22 22.75 17.89
CA PHE A 15 -14.11 21.61 18.12
C PHE A 15 -13.77 20.47 17.14
N PHE A 16 -12.89 19.56 17.60
CA PHE A 16 -12.50 18.29 16.98
C PHE A 16 -11.68 18.35 15.69
N ALA A 17 -10.47 18.93 15.74
CA ALA A 17 -9.49 18.72 14.68
C ALA A 17 -9.09 17.22 14.64
N LEU A 18 -9.49 16.54 13.57
CA LEU A 18 -8.96 15.25 13.16
C LEU A 18 -7.85 15.51 12.14
N ARG A 19 -6.63 15.08 12.45
CA ARG A 19 -5.49 15.15 11.54
C ARG A 19 -5.21 13.75 11.01
N GLN A 20 -5.55 13.48 9.76
CA GLN A 20 -5.24 12.24 9.06
C GLN A 20 -3.84 12.31 8.45
N ALA A 21 -3.15 11.17 8.40
CA ALA A 21 -1.91 10.99 7.65
C ALA A 21 -2.19 10.66 6.18
N ASP A 22 -1.16 10.82 5.34
CA ASP A 22 -1.12 10.17 4.03
C ASP A 22 -0.77 8.69 4.20
N GLY A 23 -1.30 7.86 3.31
CA GLY A 23 -0.99 6.44 3.20
C GLY A 23 -1.81 5.51 4.10
N LYS A 24 -1.78 4.22 3.73
CA LYS A 24 -2.29 3.13 4.55
C LYS A 24 -1.17 2.50 5.38
N VAL A 25 -1.55 2.02 6.55
CA VAL A 25 -0.71 1.24 7.45
C VAL A 25 -1.36 -0.12 7.64
N LEU A 26 -0.54 -1.18 7.66
CA LEU A 26 -0.95 -2.51 8.06
C LEU A 26 -1.03 -2.58 9.58
N GLY A 27 -2.03 -3.28 10.11
CA GLY A 27 -2.07 -3.60 11.52
C GLY A 27 -2.79 -4.89 11.85
N ARG A 28 -2.77 -5.22 13.15
CA ARG A 28 -3.48 -6.35 13.75
C ARG A 28 -4.30 -5.89 14.94
N VAL A 29 -5.54 -6.36 15.02
CA VAL A 29 -6.45 -6.05 16.13
C VAL A 29 -5.98 -6.76 17.39
N ARG A 30 -5.79 -6.02 18.50
CA ARG A 30 -5.46 -6.60 19.80
C ARG A 30 -6.64 -7.39 20.36
N PRO A 31 -6.41 -8.52 21.06
CA PRO A 31 -7.47 -9.26 21.73
C PRO A 31 -7.90 -8.57 23.04
N GLY A 32 -8.54 -7.40 22.92
CA GLY A 32 -9.02 -6.65 24.07
C GLY A 32 -9.92 -5.49 23.67
N VAL A 33 -10.95 -5.27 24.49
CA VAL A 33 -11.86 -4.12 24.38
C VAL A 33 -11.95 -3.39 25.71
N LYS A 34 -12.36 -2.13 25.66
CA LYS A 34 -12.67 -1.32 26.85
C LYS A 34 -14.00 -0.62 26.67
N LEU A 35 -14.88 -0.71 27.66
CA LEU A 35 -16.15 0.01 27.67
C LEU A 35 -15.91 1.52 27.46
N SER A 36 -16.75 2.12 26.62
CA SER A 36 -16.80 3.56 26.41
C SER A 36 -18.25 4.04 26.42
N THR A 37 -18.46 5.24 26.96
CA THR A 37 -19.78 5.87 27.03
C THR A 37 -19.73 7.16 26.23
N PRO A 38 -19.91 7.12 24.89
CA PRO A 38 -19.79 8.30 24.04
C PRO A 38 -20.84 9.36 24.36
N GLN A 39 -22.03 8.96 24.83
CA GLN A 39 -23.12 9.83 25.24
C GLN A 39 -23.91 9.18 26.40
N PRO A 40 -24.63 9.96 27.22
CA PRO A 40 -25.51 9.41 28.24
C PRO A 40 -26.47 8.36 27.66
N GLY A 41 -26.51 7.16 28.26
CA GLY A 41 -27.36 6.06 27.80
C GLY A 41 -26.84 5.27 26.59
N MET A 42 -25.72 5.68 25.99
CA MET A 42 -25.10 4.96 24.87
C MET A 42 -23.83 4.25 25.33
N LYS A 43 -23.81 2.92 25.21
CA LYS A 43 -22.62 2.09 25.42
C LYS A 43 -21.97 1.78 24.07
N ASP A 44 -20.66 1.86 24.03
CA ASP A 44 -19.81 1.43 22.94
C ASP A 44 -18.58 0.74 23.52
N TYR A 45 -17.79 0.09 22.69
CA TYR A 45 -16.53 -0.53 23.11
C TYR A 45 -15.40 -0.04 22.23
N ARG A 46 -14.30 0.33 22.86
CA ARG A 46 -13.06 0.72 22.20
C ARG A 46 -12.18 -0.50 22.05
N PHE A 47 -11.61 -0.68 20.87
CA PHE A 47 -10.59 -1.69 20.60
C PHE A 47 -9.29 -1.01 20.15
N PHE A 48 -8.23 -1.80 20.06
CA PHE A 48 -6.89 -1.32 19.76
C PHE A 48 -6.31 -2.12 18.59
N VAL A 49 -5.52 -1.46 17.75
CA VAL A 49 -4.78 -2.07 16.65
C VAL A 49 -3.31 -1.72 16.78
N ASP A 50 -2.46 -2.73 16.65
CA ASP A 50 -1.02 -2.56 16.55
C ASP A 50 -0.61 -2.34 15.10
N PRO A 51 0.15 -1.28 14.80
CA PRO A 51 0.74 -1.12 13.48
C PRO A 51 1.84 -2.18 13.27
N LEU A 52 1.90 -2.71 12.05
CA LEU A 52 2.85 -3.74 11.64
C LEU A 52 3.71 -3.31 10.44
N SER A 53 3.50 -2.10 9.94
CA SER A 53 4.27 -1.49 8.86
C SER A 53 4.73 -0.08 9.23
N PRO A 54 5.72 0.49 8.52
CA PRO A 54 6.22 1.84 8.80
C PRO A 54 5.11 2.88 8.95
N LEU A 55 5.22 3.68 10.01
CA LEU A 55 4.27 4.74 10.30
C LEU A 55 4.65 6.05 9.59
N PRO A 56 3.66 6.85 9.18
CA PRO A 56 3.91 8.22 8.73
C PRO A 56 4.53 9.09 9.83
N ARG A 57 5.34 10.08 9.41
CA ARG A 57 5.99 10.99 10.35
C ARG A 57 4.98 11.69 11.25
N GLY A 58 5.29 11.77 12.54
CA GLY A 58 4.44 12.36 13.58
C GLY A 58 3.41 11.41 14.18
N PHE A 59 3.51 10.10 13.92
CA PHE A 59 2.68 9.04 14.49
C PHE A 59 3.49 7.97 15.23
N GLU A 60 4.80 8.12 15.35
CA GLU A 60 5.74 7.14 15.90
C GLU A 60 5.40 6.75 17.34
N ASP A 61 4.90 7.68 18.16
CA ASP A 61 4.47 7.41 19.53
C ASP A 61 3.33 6.38 19.63
N SER A 62 2.60 6.14 18.54
CA SER A 62 1.54 5.14 18.48
C SER A 62 2.05 3.70 18.58
N GLU A 63 3.33 3.42 18.30
CA GLU A 63 3.89 2.06 18.44
C GLU A 63 3.76 1.54 19.88
N LYS A 64 3.84 2.44 20.87
CA LYS A 64 3.71 2.07 22.30
C LYS A 64 2.27 1.81 22.72
N HIS A 65 1.33 2.59 22.18
CA HIS A 65 -0.05 2.66 22.69
C HIS A 65 -1.08 2.01 21.76
N GLY A 66 -0.72 1.77 20.51
CA GLY A 66 -1.61 1.36 19.43
C GLY A 66 -2.54 2.48 18.97
N PHE A 67 -3.29 2.19 17.91
CA PHE A 67 -4.38 3.03 17.42
C PHE A 67 -5.71 2.57 18.00
N THR A 68 -6.61 3.51 18.27
CA THR A 68 -7.90 3.21 18.88
C THR A 68 -9.04 3.24 17.86
N GLY A 69 -9.90 2.23 17.90
CA GLY A 69 -11.14 2.15 17.14
C GLY A 69 -12.35 1.98 18.06
N PHE A 70 -13.54 2.21 17.53
CA PHE A 70 -14.80 1.97 18.22
C PHE A 70 -15.61 0.92 17.48
N MET A 71 -16.26 0.00 18.21
CA MET A 71 -17.14 -1.01 17.60
C MET A 71 -18.21 -0.35 16.72
N SER A 72 -18.72 0.81 17.14
CA SER A 72 -19.68 1.59 16.36
C SER A 72 -19.20 2.03 14.96
N ARG A 73 -17.88 2.11 14.76
CA ARG A 73 -17.25 2.55 13.51
C ARG A 73 -16.90 1.41 12.56
N ILE A 74 -17.02 0.17 13.03
CA ILE A 74 -16.81 -1.05 12.24
C ILE A 74 -18.13 -1.78 11.98
N GLY A 75 -19.25 -1.06 12.02
CA GLY A 75 -20.58 -1.56 11.66
C GLY A 75 -21.42 -2.09 12.81
N CYS A 76 -20.93 -2.08 14.06
CA CYS A 76 -21.79 -2.36 15.21
C CYS A 76 -22.67 -1.15 15.55
N GLY A 77 -23.87 -1.34 16.10
CA GLY A 77 -24.66 -0.25 16.66
C GLY A 77 -24.16 0.16 18.06
N TYR A 78 -24.56 1.34 18.54
CA TYR A 78 -24.48 1.61 19.98
C TYR A 78 -25.35 0.63 20.76
N ASN A 79 -24.93 0.27 21.97
CA ASN A 79 -25.58 -0.74 22.81
C ASN A 79 -25.68 -2.15 22.19
N ALA A 80 -24.90 -2.44 21.13
CA ALA A 80 -24.93 -3.74 20.46
C ALA A 80 -24.48 -4.92 21.33
N PHE A 81 -23.71 -4.66 22.40
CA PHE A 81 -23.16 -5.69 23.28
C PHE A 81 -23.49 -5.40 24.75
N ALA A 82 -23.87 -6.43 25.50
CA ALA A 82 -24.24 -6.28 26.90
C ALA A 82 -23.03 -6.02 27.81
N ASN A 83 -21.89 -6.62 27.48
CA ASN A 83 -20.65 -6.54 28.25
C ASN A 83 -19.39 -6.62 27.35
N GLU A 84 -18.21 -6.45 27.95
CA GLU A 84 -16.91 -6.50 27.24
C GLU A 84 -16.60 -7.89 26.66
N ALA A 85 -17.05 -8.97 27.28
CA ALA A 85 -16.81 -10.33 26.80
C ALA A 85 -17.55 -10.59 25.48
N ASP A 86 -18.78 -10.11 25.35
CA ASP A 86 -19.57 -10.22 24.10
C ASP A 86 -18.94 -9.41 22.96
N ALA A 87 -18.50 -8.19 23.25
CA ALA A 87 -17.82 -7.33 22.27
C ALA A 87 -16.46 -7.92 21.84
N LEU A 88 -15.70 -8.47 22.79
CA LEU A 88 -14.44 -9.16 22.50
C LEU A 88 -14.67 -10.43 21.68
N HIS A 89 -15.71 -11.21 22.00
CA HIS A 89 -16.08 -12.39 21.24
C HIS A 89 -16.36 -12.02 19.78
N TYR A 90 -17.15 -10.97 19.52
CA TYR A 90 -17.38 -10.47 18.17
C TYR A 90 -16.08 -10.11 17.45
N LEU A 91 -15.18 -9.35 18.07
CA LEU A 91 -13.90 -8.99 17.44
C LEU A 91 -13.08 -10.22 17.06
N LYS A 92 -13.00 -11.21 17.96
CA LYS A 92 -12.31 -12.47 17.69
C LYS A 92 -12.95 -13.26 16.56
N THR A 93 -14.28 -13.23 16.45
CA THR A 93 -15.00 -13.93 15.38
C THR A 93 -14.84 -13.24 14.02
N VAL A 94 -14.91 -11.90 13.98
CA VAL A 94 -14.93 -11.14 12.72
C VAL A 94 -13.53 -10.85 12.20
N PHE A 95 -12.61 -10.43 13.08
CA PHE A 95 -11.24 -10.10 12.70
C PHE A 95 -10.30 -11.27 12.93
N GLY A 96 -10.49 -12.04 14.00
CA GLY A 96 -9.61 -13.18 14.33
C GLY A 96 -8.14 -12.77 14.29
N ASP A 97 -7.36 -13.52 13.51
CA ASP A 97 -5.94 -13.22 13.27
C ASP A 97 -5.68 -12.47 11.95
N ALA A 98 -6.74 -12.02 11.27
CA ALA A 98 -6.64 -11.31 10.02
C ALA A 98 -5.96 -9.94 10.19
N PHE A 99 -5.30 -9.53 9.12
CA PHE A 99 -4.74 -8.20 9.00
C PHE A 99 -5.83 -7.19 8.63
N VAL A 100 -5.59 -5.96 9.06
CA VAL A 100 -6.40 -4.80 8.69
C VAL A 100 -5.48 -3.74 8.09
N THR A 101 -6.00 -2.97 7.15
CA THR A 101 -5.36 -1.70 6.75
C THR A 101 -6.16 -0.54 7.33
N PHE A 102 -5.48 0.54 7.70
CA PHE A 102 -6.13 1.75 8.18
C PHE A 102 -5.31 2.99 7.82
N THR A 103 -5.96 4.15 7.85
CA THR A 103 -5.31 5.45 7.75
C THR A 103 -5.07 5.98 9.17
N PRO A 104 -3.81 6.19 9.59
CA PRO A 104 -3.49 6.80 10.87
C PRO A 104 -4.11 8.19 11.00
N ALA A 105 -4.75 8.48 12.14
CA ALA A 105 -5.21 9.82 12.44
C ALA A 105 -5.02 10.20 13.93
N ILE A 106 -4.89 11.49 14.20
CA ILE A 106 -4.83 12.04 15.55
C ILE A 106 -6.07 12.88 15.79
N ARG A 107 -6.81 12.56 16.85
CA ARG A 107 -7.97 13.33 17.29
C ARG A 107 -7.60 14.20 18.48
N ASN A 108 -7.98 15.47 18.42
CA ASN A 108 -7.76 16.46 19.48
C ASN A 108 -6.29 16.60 19.91
N ASN A 109 -5.34 16.31 19.00
CA ASN A 109 -3.90 16.27 19.29
C ASN A 109 -3.50 15.37 20.48
N LYS A 110 -4.31 14.35 20.78
CA LYS A 110 -4.14 13.53 21.99
C LYS A 110 -4.27 12.03 21.75
N PHE A 111 -5.16 11.63 20.84
CA PHE A 111 -5.52 10.22 20.68
C PHE A 111 -5.21 9.76 19.25
N PHE A 112 -4.39 8.72 19.14
CA PHE A 112 -4.21 7.98 17.90
C PHE A 112 -5.47 7.16 17.64
N VAL A 113 -6.10 7.40 16.49
CA VAL A 113 -7.36 6.77 16.09
C VAL A 113 -7.23 6.13 14.71
N LEU A 114 -8.02 5.08 14.51
CA LEU A 114 -8.17 4.39 13.24
C LEU A 114 -9.17 5.14 12.37
N ASP A 115 -8.83 5.36 11.10
CA ASP A 115 -9.75 5.87 10.09
C ASP A 115 -9.67 5.07 8.78
N ASP A 116 -10.78 5.01 8.03
CA ASP A 116 -10.94 4.19 6.81
C ASP A 116 -10.33 2.78 6.97
N MET A 117 -10.68 2.11 8.06
CA MET A 117 -10.19 0.77 8.39
C MET A 117 -10.88 -0.27 7.50
N GLN A 118 -10.10 -1.16 6.90
CA GLN A 118 -10.56 -2.25 6.04
C GLN A 118 -10.03 -3.58 6.56
N LEU A 119 -10.90 -4.60 6.58
CA LEU A 119 -10.49 -5.98 6.84
C LEU A 119 -9.85 -6.52 5.56
N GLU A 120 -8.63 -7.03 5.65
CA GLU A 120 -7.96 -7.64 4.50
C GLU A 120 -8.07 -9.17 4.59
N GLY A 121 -7.00 -9.87 4.94
CA GLY A 121 -6.96 -11.32 5.03
C GLY A 121 -5.84 -11.80 5.94
N THR A 122 -5.51 -13.09 5.84
CA THR A 122 -4.42 -13.71 6.58
C THR A 122 -3.29 -14.12 5.63
N THR A 123 -2.12 -14.40 6.19
CA THR A 123 -1.02 -15.10 5.52
C THR A 123 -0.94 -16.52 6.06
N SER A 124 -0.41 -17.48 5.29
CA SER A 124 -0.33 -18.88 5.75
C SER A 124 0.71 -19.06 6.85
N PHE A 125 1.72 -18.18 6.88
CA PHE A 125 2.66 -18.05 7.99
C PHE A 125 2.48 -16.66 8.58
N MET A 126 2.07 -16.63 9.85
CA MET A 126 1.91 -15.40 10.60
C MET A 126 3.10 -15.25 11.53
N ASP A 127 4.14 -14.61 11.04
CA ASP A 127 5.23 -14.18 11.90
C ASP A 127 4.73 -12.97 12.71
N VAL A 128 4.60 -13.17 14.02
CA VAL A 128 3.99 -12.20 14.94
C VAL A 128 4.89 -10.97 15.13
N ASP A 129 6.18 -11.09 14.80
CA ASP A 129 7.23 -10.10 15.05
C ASP A 129 7.83 -9.49 13.76
N SER A 130 7.35 -9.89 12.58
CA SER A 130 7.93 -9.39 11.33
C SER A 130 7.41 -7.99 10.99
N HIS A 131 8.35 -7.09 10.70
CA HIS A 131 8.03 -5.75 10.20
C HIS A 131 7.65 -5.87 8.72
N PHE A 132 6.40 -5.56 8.41
CA PHE A 132 5.90 -5.60 7.04
C PHE A 132 6.24 -4.31 6.30
N TYR A 133 6.76 -4.46 5.10
CA TYR A 133 7.05 -3.36 4.20
C TYR A 133 5.94 -3.21 3.15
N PRO A 134 5.39 -2.01 2.93
CA PRO A 134 4.42 -1.78 1.88
C PRO A 134 5.09 -1.78 0.51
N ILE A 135 4.50 -2.51 -0.45
CA ILE A 135 4.93 -2.59 -1.84
C ILE A 135 3.78 -2.13 -2.74
N PRO A 136 3.98 -1.11 -3.60
CA PRO A 136 3.01 -0.77 -4.63
C PRO A 136 2.77 -1.95 -5.58
N ALA A 137 1.52 -2.40 -5.66
CA ALA A 137 1.09 -3.50 -6.50
C ALA A 137 -0.02 -3.03 -7.45
N PHE A 138 0.30 -2.97 -8.74
CA PHE A 138 -0.57 -2.41 -9.77
C PHE A 138 -1.41 -3.50 -10.42
N GLY A 139 -2.74 -3.33 -10.32
CA GLY A 139 -3.74 -4.21 -10.89
C GLY A 139 -3.82 -5.59 -10.24
N THR A 140 -4.63 -6.45 -10.84
CA THR A 140 -4.76 -7.86 -10.47
C THR A 140 -4.56 -8.74 -11.70
N VAL A 141 -4.43 -10.05 -11.53
CA VAL A 141 -4.31 -10.98 -12.67
C VAL A 141 -5.51 -10.86 -13.61
N ASP A 142 -6.70 -10.63 -13.05
CA ASP A 142 -7.94 -10.47 -13.82
C ASP A 142 -8.08 -9.06 -14.42
N GLN A 143 -7.50 -8.04 -13.76
CA GLN A 143 -7.55 -6.64 -14.16
C GLN A 143 -6.15 -6.01 -14.11
N PRO A 144 -5.24 -6.39 -15.03
CA PRO A 144 -3.89 -5.88 -15.04
C PRO A 144 -3.85 -4.40 -15.46
N PRO A 145 -2.84 -3.63 -15.01
CA PRO A 145 -2.66 -2.24 -15.43
C PRO A 145 -2.48 -2.19 -16.94
N PHE A 146 -2.99 -1.11 -17.55
CA PHE A 146 -2.97 -0.91 -19.01
C PHE A 146 -3.49 -2.13 -19.80
N SER A 147 -4.49 -2.84 -19.28
CA SER A 147 -5.07 -4.04 -19.91
C SER A 147 -4.06 -5.19 -20.13
N GLY A 148 -2.95 -5.18 -19.40
CA GLY A 148 -1.87 -6.17 -19.47
C GLY A 148 -0.69 -5.77 -20.35
N ASP A 149 -0.70 -4.56 -20.91
CA ASP A 149 0.44 -4.03 -21.67
C ASP A 149 1.57 -3.63 -20.72
N ILE A 150 2.42 -4.61 -20.40
CA ILE A 150 3.56 -4.45 -19.50
C ILE A 150 4.66 -3.56 -20.12
N ASN A 151 4.78 -3.52 -21.45
CA ASN A 151 5.73 -2.65 -22.14
C ASN A 151 5.32 -1.19 -21.96
N LYS A 152 4.02 -0.88 -22.04
CA LYS A 152 3.49 0.45 -21.71
C LYS A 152 3.70 0.80 -20.23
N PHE A 153 3.47 -0.14 -19.31
CA PHE A 153 3.79 0.06 -17.89
C PHE A 153 5.27 0.41 -17.69
N CYS A 154 6.17 -0.35 -18.32
CA CYS A 154 7.61 -0.13 -18.28
C CYS A 154 8.01 1.24 -18.89
N SER A 155 7.46 1.57 -20.06
CA SER A 155 7.67 2.85 -20.73
C SER A 155 7.29 4.03 -19.84
N HIS A 156 6.21 3.92 -19.05
CA HIS A 156 5.83 4.98 -18.11
C HIS A 156 6.91 5.21 -17.03
N ILE A 157 7.51 4.14 -16.49
CA ILE A 157 8.61 4.24 -15.52
C ILE A 157 9.83 4.89 -16.18
N LEU A 158 10.25 4.39 -17.35
CA LEU A 158 11.44 4.86 -18.06
C LEU A 158 11.33 6.32 -18.52
N THR A 159 10.13 6.75 -18.92
CA THR A 159 9.87 8.11 -19.44
C THR A 159 9.38 9.09 -18.38
N GLY A 160 9.28 8.66 -17.11
CA GLY A 160 8.80 9.49 -16.02
C GLY A 160 7.34 9.94 -16.16
N LYS A 161 6.51 9.13 -16.81
CA LYS A 161 5.06 9.37 -16.90
C LYS A 161 4.34 8.74 -15.69
N PRO A 162 3.22 9.32 -15.24
CA PRO A 162 2.51 8.79 -14.09
C PRO A 162 1.92 7.41 -14.36
N LEU A 163 2.01 6.54 -13.36
CA LEU A 163 1.26 5.29 -13.27
C LEU A 163 -0.06 5.53 -12.53
N PRO A 164 -1.20 5.15 -13.12
CA PRO A 164 -2.51 5.30 -12.48
C PRO A 164 -2.70 4.24 -11.37
N GLY A 165 -3.63 4.51 -10.45
CA GLY A 165 -4.10 3.53 -9.47
C GLY A 165 -3.44 3.59 -8.10
N LEU A 166 -2.36 4.36 -7.91
CA LEU A 166 -1.77 4.65 -6.61
C LEU A 166 -1.87 6.15 -6.28
N SER A 167 -2.27 6.49 -5.06
CA SER A 167 -2.49 7.88 -4.62
C SER A 167 -2.10 8.07 -3.15
N LYS A 168 -2.12 9.31 -2.64
CA LYS A 168 -1.85 9.65 -1.23
C LYS A 168 -2.78 8.98 -0.23
N LYS A 169 -3.95 8.50 -0.68
CA LYS A 169 -4.83 7.67 0.16
C LYS A 169 -4.13 6.38 0.59
N TYR A 170 -3.28 5.82 -0.27
CA TYR A 170 -2.66 4.50 -0.10
C TYR A 170 -1.17 4.60 0.20
N TRP A 171 -0.45 5.53 -0.41
CA TRP A 171 0.99 5.65 -0.27
C TRP A 171 1.41 6.87 0.55
N ASN A 172 2.42 6.69 1.40
CA ASN A 172 3.09 7.74 2.14
C ASN A 172 4.46 8.03 1.52
N ASN A 173 4.70 9.27 1.07
CA ASN A 173 5.97 9.68 0.46
C ASN A 173 7.17 9.71 1.43
N ASP A 174 6.97 9.54 2.74
CA ASP A 174 8.09 9.32 3.68
C ASP A 174 8.71 7.91 3.52
N VAL A 175 8.03 6.99 2.83
CA VAL A 175 8.48 5.62 2.56
C VAL A 175 9.05 5.54 1.14
N GLN A 176 10.30 5.08 1.00
CA GLN A 176 10.94 4.85 -0.32
C GLN A 176 10.56 3.48 -0.88
N PRO A 177 9.90 3.36 -2.05
CA PRO A 177 9.56 2.06 -2.58
C PRO A 177 10.83 1.29 -2.96
N ARG A 178 11.02 0.11 -2.35
CA ARG A 178 12.16 -0.76 -2.66
C ARG A 178 11.94 -1.62 -3.90
N VAL A 179 10.67 -1.90 -4.17
CA VAL A 179 10.14 -2.74 -5.23
C VAL A 179 8.77 -2.19 -5.61
N ILE A 180 8.39 -2.32 -6.88
CA ILE A 180 6.99 -2.25 -7.33
C ILE A 180 6.64 -3.52 -8.10
N VAL A 181 5.37 -3.89 -8.08
CA VAL A 181 4.87 -5.07 -8.78
C VAL A 181 3.74 -4.66 -9.72
N ALA A 182 3.74 -5.21 -10.93
CA ALA A 182 2.64 -5.07 -11.87
C ALA A 182 2.07 -6.45 -12.21
N ALA A 183 0.75 -6.58 -12.14
CA ALA A 183 0.07 -7.73 -12.70
C ALA A 183 0.22 -7.74 -14.22
N THR A 184 0.25 -8.93 -14.80
CA THR A 184 0.29 -9.11 -16.26
C THR A 184 -0.54 -10.34 -16.63
N LYS A 185 -0.85 -10.46 -17.92
CA LYS A 185 -1.36 -11.71 -18.48
C LYS A 185 -0.25 -12.76 -18.44
N ASN A 186 -0.63 -14.03 -18.25
CA ASN A 186 0.31 -15.14 -18.37
C ASN A 186 0.56 -15.43 -19.86
N PHE A 187 1.77 -15.14 -20.34
CA PHE A 187 2.15 -15.36 -21.74
C PHE A 187 2.78 -16.77 -21.90
N GLU A 188 1.98 -17.80 -21.66
CA GLU A 188 2.39 -19.21 -21.77
C GLU A 188 3.65 -19.55 -20.93
N GLY A 189 3.79 -18.91 -19.75
CA GLY A 189 4.92 -19.10 -18.86
C GLY A 189 6.21 -18.36 -19.25
N LYS A 190 6.21 -17.63 -20.38
CA LYS A 190 7.34 -16.78 -20.81
C LYS A 190 7.46 -15.54 -19.94
N LEU A 191 6.32 -14.93 -19.67
CA LEU A 191 6.15 -13.87 -18.69
C LEU A 191 5.06 -14.33 -17.72
N GLY A 192 5.45 -14.54 -16.47
CA GLY A 192 4.56 -14.98 -15.40
C GLY A 192 3.57 -13.88 -14.99
N PRO A 193 2.57 -14.18 -14.14
CA PRO A 193 1.45 -13.28 -13.86
C PRO A 193 1.81 -11.97 -13.14
N TRP A 194 3.03 -11.85 -12.61
CA TRP A 194 3.51 -10.62 -11.98
C TRP A 194 4.95 -10.34 -12.38
N VAL A 195 5.19 -9.07 -12.67
CA VAL A 195 6.52 -8.54 -12.95
C VAL A 195 6.89 -7.58 -11.84
N VAL A 196 8.06 -7.82 -11.24
CA VAL A 196 8.69 -6.93 -10.28
C VAL A 196 9.58 -5.95 -11.03
N PHE A 197 9.55 -4.69 -10.61
CA PHE A 197 10.53 -3.68 -10.99
C PHE A 197 11.20 -3.09 -9.75
N ALA A 198 12.48 -2.79 -9.88
CA ALA A 198 13.28 -2.16 -8.84
C ALA A 198 14.53 -1.53 -9.44
N PRO A 199 15.14 -0.49 -8.82
CA PRO A 199 16.47 -0.06 -9.20
C PRO A 199 17.45 -1.22 -9.14
N LEU A 200 18.27 -1.39 -10.18
CA LEU A 200 19.14 -2.57 -10.28
C LEU A 200 20.28 -2.54 -9.24
N TYR A 201 20.75 -1.34 -8.89
CA TYR A 201 21.90 -1.14 -8.00
C TYR A 201 21.55 -0.40 -6.71
N ASP A 202 20.55 0.47 -6.71
CA ASP A 202 20.08 1.15 -5.50
C ASP A 202 19.07 0.30 -4.72
N ASP A 203 19.01 0.49 -3.40
CA ASP A 203 18.08 -0.23 -2.52
C ASP A 203 16.61 0.14 -2.77
N ALA A 204 16.34 1.35 -3.28
CA ALA A 204 15.01 1.88 -3.45
C ALA A 204 14.93 2.98 -4.51
N PHE A 205 13.72 3.16 -5.06
CA PHE A 205 13.35 4.32 -5.87
C PHE A 205 13.38 5.60 -5.01
N ASP A 206 13.20 6.75 -5.66
CA ASP A 206 13.06 8.03 -4.97
C ASP A 206 11.79 8.11 -4.10
N SER A 207 11.85 8.95 -3.05
CA SER A 207 10.77 9.09 -2.07
C SER A 207 9.57 9.90 -2.55
N THR A 208 9.72 10.72 -3.60
CA THR A 208 8.60 11.52 -4.13
C THR A 208 7.80 10.69 -5.14
N VAL A 209 6.97 9.78 -4.61
CA VAL A 209 6.23 8.82 -5.42
C VAL A 209 4.93 9.43 -5.94
N ILE A 210 4.14 10.07 -5.08
CA ILE A 210 2.85 10.64 -5.51
C ILE A 210 3.00 12.11 -5.89
N GLY A 211 2.72 12.41 -7.16
CA GLY A 211 2.74 13.74 -7.76
C GLY A 211 1.41 14.13 -8.42
N GLU A 212 1.45 15.14 -9.28
CA GLU A 212 0.30 15.53 -10.11
C GLU A 212 0.02 14.45 -11.15
N GLY A 213 -1.22 13.97 -11.29
CA GLY A 213 -1.57 12.99 -12.33
C GLY A 213 -1.27 11.51 -12.01
N GLY A 214 -0.55 11.18 -10.93
CA GLY A 214 -0.41 9.79 -10.47
C GLY A 214 0.87 9.49 -9.68
N ALA A 215 1.30 8.23 -9.74
CA ALA A 215 2.50 7.74 -9.08
C ALA A 215 3.70 7.69 -10.04
N TYR A 216 4.87 8.08 -9.56
CA TYR A 216 6.13 8.18 -10.28
C TYR A 216 7.18 7.34 -9.57
N PHE A 217 7.98 6.60 -10.34
CA PHE A 217 9.03 5.73 -9.80
C PHE A 217 10.34 6.04 -10.51
N HIS A 218 11.09 6.98 -9.95
CA HIS A 218 12.39 7.37 -10.49
C HIS A 218 13.50 6.56 -9.83
N VAL A 219 14.42 6.06 -10.67
CA VAL A 219 15.68 5.48 -10.20
C VAL A 219 16.65 6.62 -9.91
N LYS A 220 17.31 6.57 -8.75
CA LYS A 220 18.29 7.58 -8.32
C LYS A 220 19.35 7.78 -9.41
N ASN A 221 19.71 9.04 -9.65
CA ASN A 221 20.71 9.43 -10.66
C ASN A 221 20.44 8.87 -12.08
N ASN A 222 19.18 8.59 -12.41
CA ASN A 222 18.80 7.91 -13.66
C ASN A 222 19.56 6.58 -13.88
N GLY A 223 19.81 5.85 -12.79
CA GLY A 223 20.40 4.51 -12.84
C GLY A 223 19.52 3.49 -13.56
N PRO A 224 20.06 2.30 -13.86
CA PRO A 224 19.33 1.28 -14.59
C PRO A 224 18.17 0.70 -13.75
N LEU A 225 17.02 0.55 -14.41
CA LEU A 225 15.87 -0.17 -13.90
C LEU A 225 16.08 -1.68 -14.12
N GLY A 226 15.85 -2.47 -13.08
CA GLY A 226 15.79 -3.92 -13.15
C GLY A 226 14.35 -4.41 -13.21
N TYR A 227 14.13 -5.55 -13.85
CA TYR A 227 12.87 -6.27 -13.83
C TYR A 227 13.07 -7.77 -13.61
N GLY A 228 12.05 -8.43 -13.08
CA GLY A 228 12.04 -9.88 -12.85
C GLY A 228 10.62 -10.42 -12.84
N VAL A 229 10.47 -11.69 -13.17
CA VAL A 229 9.18 -12.39 -13.10
C VAL A 229 9.10 -13.10 -11.76
N VAL A 230 7.98 -12.92 -11.06
CA VAL A 230 7.73 -13.66 -9.81
C VAL A 230 6.80 -14.83 -10.11
N ASP A 231 7.32 -16.05 -10.00
CA ASP A 231 6.52 -17.27 -10.15
C ASP A 231 5.90 -17.67 -8.80
N PHE A 232 4.56 -17.66 -8.74
CA PHE A 232 3.77 -18.09 -7.59
C PHE A 232 3.95 -19.55 -7.19
N LYS A 233 4.62 -20.36 -8.00
CA LYS A 233 4.99 -21.72 -7.61
C LYS A 233 6.01 -21.75 -6.47
N ASN A 234 6.63 -20.63 -6.13
CA ASN A 234 7.48 -20.50 -4.96
C ASN A 234 6.59 -20.41 -3.69
N SER A 235 6.23 -21.55 -3.11
CA SER A 235 5.22 -21.61 -2.04
C SER A 235 5.60 -20.87 -0.77
N GLU A 236 6.89 -20.74 -0.47
CA GLU A 236 7.38 -20.14 0.78
C GLU A 236 7.20 -18.61 0.75
N LEU A 237 7.92 -17.88 -0.09
CA LEU A 237 7.84 -16.41 -0.17
C LEU A 237 6.40 -15.89 -0.22
N PHE A 238 5.58 -16.43 -1.12
CA PHE A 238 4.20 -15.95 -1.29
C PHE A 238 3.28 -16.26 -0.12
N SER A 239 3.59 -17.27 0.67
CA SER A 239 2.81 -17.60 1.86
C SER A 239 2.97 -16.58 2.99
N HIS A 240 3.98 -15.70 2.90
CA HIS A 240 4.20 -14.56 3.80
C HIS A 240 3.71 -13.21 3.23
N ILE A 241 3.36 -13.13 1.94
CA ILE A 241 2.92 -11.88 1.31
C ILE A 241 1.42 -11.68 1.53
N LEU A 242 1.05 -10.61 2.25
CA LEU A 242 -0.34 -10.15 2.27
C LEU A 242 -0.61 -9.32 1.01
N ARG A 243 -1.54 -9.78 0.18
CA ARG A 243 -2.05 -9.03 -0.96
C ARG A 243 -3.37 -8.39 -0.55
N CYS A 244 -3.41 -7.07 -0.46
CA CYS A 244 -4.62 -6.38 -0.02
C CYS A 244 -5.75 -6.52 -1.04
N THR A 245 -6.97 -6.65 -0.53
CA THR A 245 -8.19 -6.71 -1.34
C THR A 245 -8.67 -5.29 -1.68
N HIS A 246 -8.44 -4.34 -0.77
CA HIS A 246 -9.03 -2.99 -0.84
C HIS A 246 -8.04 -1.87 -1.21
N SER A 247 -6.77 -2.21 -1.44
CA SER A 247 -5.73 -1.24 -1.77
C SER A 247 -4.72 -1.81 -2.78
N PRO A 248 -4.07 -0.96 -3.60
CA PRO A 248 -3.02 -1.35 -4.55
C PRO A 248 -1.68 -1.62 -3.83
N LEU A 249 -1.73 -2.32 -2.71
CA LEU A 249 -0.59 -2.58 -1.84
C LEU A 249 -0.48 -4.08 -1.57
N TRP A 250 0.76 -4.55 -1.61
CA TRP A 250 1.14 -5.77 -0.91
C TRP A 250 1.91 -5.37 0.34
N TYR A 251 1.82 -6.20 1.36
CA TYR A 251 2.68 -6.11 2.54
C TYR A 251 3.52 -7.37 2.62
N VAL A 252 4.84 -7.18 2.70
CA VAL A 252 5.83 -8.25 2.68
C VAL A 252 6.73 -8.09 3.89
N PRO A 253 7.01 -9.14 4.68
CA PRO A 253 8.03 -9.05 5.73
C PRO A 253 9.34 -8.53 5.15
N GLU A 254 9.97 -7.60 5.85
CA GLU A 254 11.14 -6.89 5.33
C GLU A 254 12.30 -7.82 4.96
N GLU A 255 12.43 -8.95 5.66
CA GLU A 255 13.43 -9.99 5.40
C GLU A 255 13.29 -10.67 4.02
N PHE A 256 12.10 -10.65 3.42
CA PHE A 256 11.80 -11.25 2.12
C PHE A 256 11.88 -10.25 0.96
N ILE A 257 12.13 -8.96 1.21
CA ILE A 257 12.34 -7.97 0.15
C ILE A 257 13.53 -8.31 -0.76
N PRO A 258 14.68 -8.81 -0.25
CA PRO A 258 15.77 -9.27 -1.10
C PRO A 258 15.37 -10.38 -2.07
N ASP A 259 14.45 -11.27 -1.70
CA ASP A 259 13.99 -12.37 -2.57
C ASP A 259 13.19 -11.84 -3.78
N LEU A 260 12.41 -10.78 -3.60
CA LEU A 260 11.73 -10.10 -4.71
C LEU A 260 12.71 -9.43 -5.68
N ARG A 261 13.91 -9.10 -5.20
CA ARG A 261 14.99 -8.48 -5.98
C ARG A 261 15.99 -9.50 -6.52
N LEU A 262 15.77 -10.79 -6.26
CA LEU A 262 16.68 -11.85 -6.67
C LEU A 262 16.63 -12.02 -8.20
N LYS A 263 17.80 -12.05 -8.85
CA LYS A 263 17.96 -12.27 -10.30
C LYS A 263 17.23 -11.25 -11.19
N LEU A 264 17.06 -10.00 -10.74
CA LEU A 264 16.61 -8.93 -11.62
C LEU A 264 17.56 -8.79 -12.80
N LYS A 265 16.98 -8.68 -14.00
CA LYS A 265 17.69 -8.36 -15.23
C LYS A 265 17.53 -6.87 -15.53
N PRO A 266 18.50 -6.22 -16.18
CA PRO A 266 18.29 -4.86 -16.66
C PRO A 266 17.11 -4.83 -17.63
N VAL A 267 16.27 -3.80 -17.51
CA VAL A 267 15.24 -3.50 -18.48
C VAL A 267 15.89 -3.16 -19.83
N PRO A 268 15.40 -3.72 -20.96
CA PRO A 268 15.86 -3.38 -22.31
C PRO A 268 15.75 -1.89 -22.61
N SER A 269 16.65 -1.34 -23.42
CA SER A 269 16.68 0.10 -23.73
C SER A 269 15.43 0.60 -24.46
N ASP A 270 14.76 -0.27 -25.21
CA ASP A 270 13.49 0.01 -25.89
C ASP A 270 12.26 -0.27 -25.00
N GLY A 271 12.46 -0.82 -23.80
CA GLY A 271 11.39 -1.17 -22.87
C GLY A 271 10.56 -2.40 -23.28
N ASP A 272 11.00 -3.19 -24.27
CA ASP A 272 10.26 -4.36 -24.75
C ASP A 272 10.55 -5.62 -23.89
N LEU A 273 9.84 -5.71 -22.77
CA LEU A 273 9.92 -6.85 -21.85
C LEU A 273 9.33 -8.12 -22.42
N LEU A 274 8.33 -7.99 -23.30
CA LEU A 274 7.69 -9.13 -23.98
C LEU A 274 8.71 -9.84 -24.88
N ALA A 275 9.39 -9.09 -25.74
CA ALA A 275 10.42 -9.64 -26.62
C ALA A 275 11.59 -10.24 -25.82
N ASP A 276 12.09 -9.55 -24.78
CA ASP A 276 13.18 -10.06 -23.92
C ASP A 276 12.78 -11.33 -23.15
N SER A 277 11.49 -11.48 -22.85
CA SER A 277 10.92 -12.69 -22.24
C SER A 277 10.64 -13.81 -23.27
N GLY A 278 10.91 -13.59 -24.56
CA GLY A 278 10.70 -14.56 -25.64
C GLY A 278 9.27 -14.62 -26.19
N VAL A 279 8.44 -13.61 -25.91
CA VAL A 279 7.11 -13.43 -26.53
C VAL A 279 7.31 -12.82 -27.91
N LEU A 280 7.16 -13.63 -28.95
CA LEU A 280 7.51 -13.27 -30.34
C LEU A 280 6.53 -12.31 -31.01
N VAL A 281 5.28 -12.28 -30.54
CA VAL A 281 4.22 -11.43 -31.09
C VAL A 281 3.67 -10.58 -29.97
N ASN A 282 3.84 -9.26 -30.06
CA ASN A 282 3.25 -8.33 -29.12
C ASN A 282 1.74 -8.22 -29.41
N PRO A 283 0.86 -8.72 -28.52
CA PRO A 283 -0.58 -8.69 -28.74
C PRO A 283 -1.21 -7.30 -28.53
N PHE A 284 -0.40 -6.30 -28.19
CA PHE A 284 -0.82 -4.90 -28.00
C PHE A 284 -0.33 -3.98 -29.12
N ALA A 285 0.38 -4.51 -30.14
CA ALA A 285 0.97 -3.72 -31.21
C ALA A 285 -0.04 -3.07 -32.17
N ASP A 286 -1.34 -3.38 -32.04
CA ASP A 286 -2.39 -2.79 -32.86
C ASP A 286 -2.79 -1.39 -32.32
N GLY A 287 -1.95 -0.40 -32.60
CA GLY A 287 -2.21 1.01 -32.33
C GLY A 287 -1.05 1.90 -32.78
N GLU A 288 -1.18 2.45 -33.99
CA GLU A 288 -0.31 3.37 -34.76
C GLU A 288 1.22 3.39 -34.51
N PRO A 289 2.04 3.31 -35.59
CA PRO A 289 3.48 3.48 -35.46
C PRO A 289 3.80 4.86 -34.90
N ILE A 290 4.50 4.90 -33.76
CA ILE A 290 5.17 6.11 -33.29
C ILE A 290 6.22 6.44 -34.34
N THR A 291 5.88 7.33 -35.25
CA THR A 291 6.85 7.99 -36.12
C THR A 291 7.72 8.83 -35.20
N LEU A 292 8.92 8.34 -34.90
CA LEU A 292 10.00 9.17 -34.41
C LEU A 292 10.32 10.15 -35.55
N GLY A 293 9.71 11.33 -35.47
CA GLY A 293 10.06 12.47 -36.30
C GLY A 293 11.54 12.76 -36.10
N SER A 294 12.31 12.54 -37.15
CA SER A 294 13.68 13.01 -37.27
C SER A 294 13.62 14.37 -37.94
N GLU A 295 13.63 15.44 -37.16
CA GLU A 295 14.20 16.76 -37.49
C GLU A 295 14.67 17.45 -36.20
#